data_AF-A0A3D1KCZ5-F1
#
_entry.id   AF-A0A3D1KCZ5-F1
#
_cell.length_a   1.000
_cell.length_b   1.000
_cell.length_c   1.000
_cell.angle_alpha   90.00
_cell.angle_beta   90.00
_cell.angle_gamma   90.00
#
_symmetry.space_group_name_H-M   'P 1'
#
loop_
_entity.id
_entity.type
_entity.pdbx_description
1 polymer ?
#
loop_
_entity_poly.entity_id
_entity_poly.type
_entity_poly.pdbx_seq_one_letter_code
_entity_poly.pdbx_strand_id
1 'polypeptide(L)'
;MSLEKALQWRGRLRKAGLKLVVTNGCFDLLHRGHAEYLSRSRAFGDALLVFINSDSSVRKVKGKNRPIVNERDRAFLLASLSCVDAVVIFGTSNCVGLFSKIKPDIYVKGGDYDINSIVQEERIVLEAAGSEIKFIKFVPGLSTTDILRKISKG
;
A
#
# COMPACT_ATOMS: atom_id res chain seq x y z
N MET A 1 2.50 -7.88 -9.97
CA MET A 1 2.92 -7.52 -11.34
C MET A 1 4.14 -6.60 -11.30
N SER A 2 4.85 -6.40 -12.42
CA SER A 2 5.96 -5.42 -12.51
C SER A 2 5.43 -3.98 -12.62
N LEU A 3 6.27 -2.99 -12.33
CA LEU A 3 5.92 -1.58 -12.46
C LEU A 3 5.52 -1.23 -13.90
N GLU A 4 6.25 -1.74 -14.90
CA GLU A 4 5.94 -1.52 -16.31
C GLU A 4 4.53 -2.00 -16.68
N LYS A 5 4.15 -3.21 -16.25
CA LYS A 5 2.80 -3.75 -16.45
C LYS A 5 1.75 -2.90 -15.72
N ALA A 6 2.06 -2.39 -14.53
CA ALA A 6 1.17 -1.49 -13.80
C ALA A 6 0.97 -0.15 -14.52
N LEU A 7 2.02 0.40 -15.15
CA LEU A 7 1.91 1.63 -15.96
C LEU A 7 1.05 1.42 -17.21
N GLN A 8 1.23 0.30 -17.91
CA GLN A 8 0.38 -0.05 -19.05
C GLN A 8 -1.08 -0.23 -18.62
N TRP A 9 -1.32 -0.93 -17.51
CA TRP A 9 -2.66 -1.11 -16.95
C TRP A 9 -3.29 0.23 -16.52
N ARG A 10 -2.54 1.12 -15.86
CA ARG A 10 -2.99 2.48 -15.54
C ARG A 10 -3.35 3.27 -16.79
N GLY A 11 -2.58 3.16 -17.87
CA GLY A 11 -2.93 3.77 -19.15
C GLY A 11 -4.30 3.34 -19.68
N ARG A 12 -4.65 2.05 -19.52
CA ARG A 12 -5.98 1.54 -19.89
C ARG A 12 -7.09 2.08 -18.99
N LEU A 13 -6.87 2.12 -17.67
CA LEU A 13 -7.85 2.70 -16.73
C LEU A 13 -8.16 4.16 -17.07
N ARG A 14 -7.14 4.97 -17.36
CA ARG A 14 -7.32 6.38 -17.75
C ARG A 14 -8.12 6.53 -19.04
N LYS A 15 -7.83 5.73 -20.06
CA LYS A 15 -8.59 5.74 -21.33
C LYS A 15 -10.06 5.36 -21.12
N ALA A 16 -10.35 4.54 -20.11
CA ALA A 16 -11.70 4.14 -19.73
C ALA A 16 -12.37 5.13 -18.73
N GLY A 17 -11.71 6.21 -18.33
CA GLY A 17 -12.26 7.16 -17.36
C GLY A 17 -12.32 6.63 -15.91
N LEU A 18 -11.62 5.54 -15.62
CA LEU A 18 -11.65 4.87 -14.31
C LEU A 18 -10.61 5.45 -13.34
N LYS A 19 -11.03 5.69 -12.10
CA LYS A 19 -10.21 6.22 -11.01
C LYS A 19 -9.35 5.14 -10.37
N LEU A 20 -8.03 5.34 -10.39
CA LEU A 20 -7.07 4.49 -9.69
C LEU A 20 -6.81 5.02 -8.28
N VAL A 21 -7.10 4.17 -7.30
CA VAL A 21 -6.66 4.30 -5.92
C VAL A 21 -5.30 3.61 -5.76
N VAL A 22 -4.37 4.27 -5.09
CA VAL A 22 -3.09 3.68 -4.69
C VAL A 22 -2.95 3.71 -3.18
N THR A 23 -2.41 2.62 -2.63
CA THR A 23 -1.88 2.62 -1.27
C THR A 23 -0.56 1.86 -1.19
N ASN A 24 0.15 1.97 -0.07
CA ASN A 24 1.38 1.23 0.15
C ASN A 24 1.57 0.76 1.59
N GLY A 25 2.37 -0.29 1.77
CA GLY A 25 2.73 -0.78 3.09
C GLY A 25 3.52 -2.09 3.10
N CYS A 26 3.88 -2.52 4.30
CA CYS A 26 4.60 -3.77 4.51
C CYS A 26 3.69 -5.00 4.39
N PHE A 27 2.46 -4.95 4.93
CA PHE A 27 1.47 -6.05 4.92
C PHE A 27 2.06 -7.41 5.32
N ASP A 28 2.73 -7.46 6.47
CA ASP A 28 3.56 -8.61 6.85
C ASP A 28 2.75 -9.88 7.14
N LEU A 29 2.10 -9.94 8.31
CA LEU A 29 1.06 -10.93 8.57
C LEU A 29 -0.29 -10.27 8.27
N LEU A 30 -0.98 -10.78 7.25
CA LEU A 30 -2.33 -10.32 6.94
C LEU A 30 -3.28 -10.65 8.09
N HIS A 31 -4.21 -9.74 8.32
CA HIS A 31 -5.24 -9.84 9.34
C HIS A 31 -6.42 -8.96 8.94
N ARG A 32 -7.54 -9.08 9.65
CA ARG A 32 -8.79 -8.35 9.38
C ARG A 32 -8.57 -6.85 9.17
N GLY A 33 -7.72 -6.21 9.99
CA GLY A 33 -7.41 -4.80 9.85
C GLY A 33 -6.85 -4.40 8.47
N HIS A 34 -6.01 -5.24 7.85
CA HIS A 34 -5.53 -5.01 6.49
C HIS A 34 -6.65 -5.16 5.45
N ALA A 35 -7.47 -6.20 5.57
CA ALA A 35 -8.59 -6.43 4.65
C ALA A 35 -9.60 -5.29 4.68
N GLU A 36 -9.97 -4.81 5.88
CA GLU A 36 -10.89 -3.68 6.04
C GLU A 36 -10.29 -2.38 5.49
N TYR A 37 -9.00 -2.12 5.79
CA TYR A 37 -8.28 -0.98 5.24
C TYR A 37 -8.27 -0.95 3.72
N LEU A 38 -7.93 -2.09 3.08
CA LEU A 38 -7.88 -2.21 1.63
C LEU A 38 -9.27 -2.11 0.99
N SER A 39 -10.28 -2.73 1.60
CA SER A 39 -11.67 -2.62 1.16
C SER A 39 -12.18 -1.18 1.18
N ARG A 40 -11.93 -0.45 2.28
CA ARG A 40 -12.26 0.98 2.38
C ARG A 40 -11.45 1.84 1.41
N SER A 41 -10.19 1.50 1.17
CA SER A 41 -9.36 2.19 0.17
C SER A 41 -9.96 2.03 -1.22
N ARG A 42 -10.30 0.79 -1.61
CA ARG A 42 -10.90 0.46 -2.91
C ARG A 42 -12.21 1.22 -3.16
N ALA A 43 -12.98 1.53 -2.11
CA ALA A 43 -14.24 2.26 -2.22
C ALA A 43 -14.12 3.72 -2.68
N PHE A 44 -12.91 4.32 -2.67
CA PHE A 44 -12.71 5.69 -3.16
C PHE A 44 -12.61 5.80 -4.69
N GLY A 45 -12.45 4.69 -5.42
CA GLY A 45 -12.31 4.71 -6.88
C GLY A 45 -12.77 3.42 -7.53
N ASP A 46 -12.22 3.11 -8.70
CA ASP A 46 -12.64 2.01 -9.58
C ASP A 46 -11.61 0.88 -9.66
N ALA A 47 -10.38 1.12 -9.20
CA ALA A 47 -9.34 0.11 -9.09
C ALA A 47 -8.41 0.43 -7.92
N LEU A 48 -7.85 -0.61 -7.28
CA LEU A 48 -6.86 -0.49 -6.23
C LEU A 48 -5.52 -1.13 -6.63
N LEU A 49 -4.48 -0.32 -6.62
CA LEU A 49 -3.09 -0.76 -6.69
C LEU A 49 -2.44 -0.67 -5.31
N VAL A 50 -1.85 -1.77 -4.87
CA VAL A 50 -1.09 -1.83 -3.63
C VAL A 50 0.41 -1.93 -3.94
N PHE A 51 1.17 -0.92 -3.53
CA PHE A 51 2.62 -1.01 -3.49
C PHE A 51 3.06 -1.69 -2.21
N ILE A 52 3.88 -2.74 -2.30
CA ILE A 52 4.44 -3.40 -1.12
C ILE A 52 5.95 -3.29 -1.05
N ASN A 53 6.45 -3.04 0.16
CA ASN A 53 7.89 -2.99 0.41
C ASN A 53 8.53 -4.36 0.13
N SER A 54 9.69 -4.35 -0.52
CA SER A 54 10.56 -5.51 -0.65
C SER A 54 11.05 -5.99 0.71
N ASP A 55 11.50 -7.23 0.79
CA ASP A 55 12.03 -7.79 2.04
C ASP A 55 13.27 -7.02 2.53
N SER A 56 14.10 -6.55 1.60
CA SER A 56 15.25 -5.70 1.90
C SER A 56 14.86 -4.33 2.46
N SER A 57 13.80 -3.72 1.91
CA SER A 57 13.26 -2.44 2.39
C SER A 57 12.66 -2.59 3.80
N VAL A 58 11.89 -3.66 4.02
CA VAL A 58 11.31 -3.95 5.35
C VAL A 58 12.39 -4.21 6.39
N ARG A 59 13.44 -5.00 6.08
CA ARG A 59 14.56 -5.28 7.01
C ARG A 59 15.26 -4.01 7.47
N LYS A 60 15.47 -3.03 6.57
CA LYS A 60 16.12 -1.75 6.90
C LYS A 60 15.32 -0.94 7.92
N VAL A 61 13.99 -1.02 7.87
CA VAL A 61 13.10 -0.22 8.73
C VAL A 61 12.73 -0.96 10.03
N LYS A 62 12.50 -2.27 9.94
CA LYS A 62 11.93 -3.07 11.05
C LYS A 62 12.92 -4.05 11.68
N GLY A 63 14.16 -4.11 11.19
CA GLY A 63 15.22 -4.99 11.68
C GLY A 63 15.26 -6.36 10.99
N LYS A 64 16.31 -7.13 11.29
CA LYS A 64 16.67 -8.39 10.61
C LYS A 64 15.61 -9.49 10.66
N ASN A 65 14.75 -9.49 11.68
CA ASN A 65 13.72 -10.51 11.89
C ASN A 65 12.41 -10.21 11.14
N ARG A 66 12.39 -9.19 10.28
CA ARG A 66 11.21 -8.75 9.53
C ARG A 66 11.56 -8.56 8.05
N PRO A 67 10.66 -8.90 7.10
CA PRO A 67 9.31 -9.40 7.35
C PRO A 67 9.31 -10.87 7.77
N ILE A 68 8.20 -11.33 8.37
CA ILE A 68 7.96 -12.74 8.69
C ILE A 68 7.58 -13.49 7.40
N VAL A 69 6.72 -12.89 6.59
CA VAL A 69 6.30 -13.43 5.29
C VAL A 69 7.07 -12.71 4.18
N ASN A 70 7.69 -13.46 3.28
CA ASN A 70 8.48 -12.88 2.19
C ASN A 70 7.61 -12.07 1.21
N GLU A 71 8.24 -11.21 0.42
CA GLU A 71 7.57 -10.26 -0.49
C GLU A 71 6.68 -10.91 -1.53
N ARG A 72 7.03 -12.11 -2.01
CA ARG A 72 6.25 -12.81 -3.04
C ARG A 72 4.96 -13.35 -2.44
N ASP A 73 5.03 -13.94 -1.25
CA ASP A 73 3.88 -14.49 -0.55
C ASP A 73 2.94 -13.38 -0.07
N ARG A 74 3.49 -12.27 0.45
CA ARG A 74 2.69 -11.08 0.77
C ARG A 74 1.98 -10.53 -0.46
N ALA A 75 2.66 -10.44 -1.60
CA ALA A 75 2.05 -9.99 -2.85
C ALA A 75 0.95 -10.94 -3.31
N PHE A 76 1.18 -12.24 -3.25
CA PHE A 76 0.20 -13.26 -3.65
C PHE A 76 -1.08 -13.18 -2.81
N LEU A 77 -0.93 -13.12 -1.48
CA LEU A 77 -2.07 -13.04 -0.57
C LEU A 77 -2.87 -11.76 -0.76
N LEU A 78 -2.20 -10.61 -0.94
CA LEU A 78 -2.87 -9.35 -1.23
C LEU A 78 -3.60 -9.38 -2.57
N ALA A 79 -2.98 -9.92 -3.62
CA ALA A 79 -3.61 -10.06 -4.92
C ALA A 79 -4.79 -11.04 -4.95
N SER A 80 -4.92 -11.88 -3.91
CA SER A 80 -6.05 -12.80 -3.75
C SER A 80 -7.26 -12.14 -3.07
N LEU A 81 -7.12 -10.91 -2.56
CA LEU A 81 -8.24 -10.17 -1.98
C LEU A 81 -9.10 -9.55 -3.10
N SER A 82 -10.42 -9.75 -3.02
CA SER A 82 -11.37 -9.26 -4.04
C SER A 82 -11.36 -7.75 -4.27
N CYS A 83 -10.84 -6.97 -3.31
CA CYS A 83 -10.73 -5.51 -3.41
C CYS A 83 -9.40 -5.03 -4.00
N VAL A 84 -8.46 -5.91 -4.33
CA VAL A 84 -7.13 -5.57 -4.82
C VAL A 84 -7.00 -5.98 -6.28
N ASP A 85 -6.86 -4.98 -7.17
CA ASP A 85 -6.75 -5.21 -8.61
C ASP A 85 -5.30 -5.44 -9.07
N ALA A 86 -4.34 -4.85 -8.35
CA ALA A 86 -2.92 -4.98 -8.67
C ALA A 86 -2.02 -4.86 -7.43
N VAL A 87 -0.91 -5.60 -7.45
CA VAL A 87 0.16 -5.48 -6.46
C VAL A 87 1.50 -5.29 -7.14
N VAL A 88 2.32 -4.36 -6.66
CA VAL A 88 3.68 -4.10 -7.15
C VAL A 88 4.66 -4.06 -5.98
N ILE A 89 5.73 -4.84 -6.05
CA ILE A 89 6.81 -4.83 -5.06
C ILE A 89 7.79 -3.70 -5.40
N PHE A 90 8.24 -2.95 -4.39
CA PHE A 90 9.23 -1.88 -4.54
C PHE A 90 10.27 -1.89 -3.41
N GLY A 91 11.52 -1.52 -3.74
CA GLY A 91 12.65 -1.55 -2.80
C GLY A 91 13.18 -0.19 -2.34
N THR A 92 12.63 0.92 -2.84
CA THR A 92 13.03 2.27 -2.48
C THR A 92 12.56 2.64 -1.07
N SER A 93 13.19 3.67 -0.47
CA SER A 93 12.85 4.15 0.88
C SER A 93 11.50 4.87 0.95
N ASN A 94 11.09 5.49 -0.15
CA ASN A 94 9.79 6.14 -0.31
C ASN A 94 9.19 5.79 -1.69
N CYS A 95 7.94 6.24 -1.90
CA CYS A 95 7.19 6.02 -3.13
C CYS A 95 7.24 7.21 -4.09
N VAL A 96 8.06 8.24 -3.85
CA VAL A 96 8.12 9.46 -4.69
C VAL A 96 8.26 9.13 -6.18
N GLY A 97 9.29 8.37 -6.55
CA GLY A 97 9.51 7.98 -7.94
C GLY A 97 8.43 7.06 -8.52
N LEU A 98 7.67 6.36 -7.67
CA LEU A 98 6.53 5.56 -8.09
C LEU A 98 5.31 6.46 -8.35
N PHE A 99 5.03 7.40 -7.47
CA PHE A 99 3.92 8.36 -7.59
C PHE A 99 4.07 9.26 -8.81
N SER A 100 5.28 9.76 -9.09
CA SER A 100 5.56 10.55 -10.30
C SER A 100 5.25 9.79 -11.60
N LYS A 101 5.40 8.45 -11.60
CA LYS A 101 5.16 7.60 -12.76
C LYS A 101 3.71 7.14 -12.85
N ILE A 102 3.17 6.56 -11.78
CA ILE A 102 1.83 5.97 -11.76
C ILE A 102 0.73 7.03 -11.74
N LYS A 103 1.00 8.21 -11.13
CA LYS A 103 0.09 9.35 -11.01
C LYS A 103 -1.33 8.90 -10.60
N PRO A 104 -1.51 8.48 -9.34
CA PRO A 104 -2.80 7.99 -8.86
C PRO A 104 -3.85 9.10 -8.93
N ASP A 105 -5.12 8.74 -9.02
CA ASP A 105 -6.19 9.74 -8.83
C ASP A 105 -6.39 9.99 -7.33
N ILE A 106 -6.30 8.92 -6.54
CA ILE A 106 -6.41 8.96 -5.08
C ILE A 106 -5.27 8.17 -4.46
N TYR A 107 -4.60 8.75 -3.47
CA TYR A 107 -3.69 8.06 -2.58
C TYR A 107 -4.30 7.89 -1.19
N VAL A 108 -4.28 6.67 -0.68
CA VAL A 108 -4.80 6.35 0.65
C VAL A 108 -3.66 5.98 1.58
N LYS A 109 -3.59 6.67 2.72
CA LYS A 109 -2.68 6.35 3.83
C LYS A 109 -3.47 5.81 5.02
N GLY A 110 -3.05 4.66 5.52
CA GLY A 110 -3.64 4.02 6.69
C GLY A 110 -2.87 4.30 7.97
N GLY A 111 -3.58 4.36 9.10
CA GLY A 111 -3.04 4.52 10.44
C GLY A 111 -3.36 5.88 11.05
N ASP A 112 -2.57 6.28 12.03
CA ASP A 112 -2.69 7.58 12.72
C ASP A 112 -1.97 8.71 11.97
N TYR A 113 -1.77 8.53 10.66
CA TYR A 113 -1.21 9.55 9.79
C TYR A 113 -2.25 10.62 9.45
N ASP A 114 -1.73 11.81 9.21
CA ASP A 114 -2.43 12.98 8.71
C ASP A 114 -1.53 13.72 7.70
N ILE A 115 -2.00 14.87 7.23
CA ILE A 115 -1.31 15.67 6.21
C ILE A 115 0.05 16.22 6.71
N ASN A 116 0.25 16.30 8.02
CA ASN A 116 1.48 16.81 8.63
C ASN A 116 2.50 15.70 8.89
N SER A 117 2.05 14.45 9.03
CA SER A 117 2.87 13.28 9.37
C SER A 117 3.15 12.34 8.18
N ILE A 118 2.46 12.51 7.05
CA ILE A 118 2.85 11.88 5.80
C ILE A 118 4.27 12.33 5.37
N VAL A 119 4.99 11.49 4.65
CA VAL A 119 6.27 11.84 4.02
C VAL A 119 6.04 13.03 3.08
N GLN A 120 6.61 14.19 3.40
CA GLN A 120 6.25 15.45 2.73
C GLN A 120 6.66 15.45 1.25
N GLU A 121 7.74 14.75 0.89
CA GLU A 121 8.15 14.55 -0.49
C GLU A 121 7.13 13.74 -1.29
N GLU A 122 6.49 12.74 -0.66
CA GLU A 122 5.41 11.98 -1.29
C GLU A 122 4.18 12.87 -1.52
N ARG A 123 3.82 13.68 -0.51
CA ARG A 123 2.70 14.64 -0.58
C ARG A 123 2.88 15.62 -1.74
N ILE A 124 4.04 16.27 -1.85
CA ILE A 124 4.31 17.27 -2.89
C ILE A 124 4.09 16.67 -4.29
N VAL A 125 4.58 15.45 -4.51
CA VAL A 125 4.47 14.77 -5.81
C VAL A 125 3.03 14.34 -6.11
N LEU A 126 2.28 13.92 -5.10
CA LEU A 126 0.86 13.58 -5.23
C LEU A 126 0.03 14.81 -5.56
N GLU A 127 0.22 15.93 -4.83
CA GLU A 127 -0.47 17.19 -5.09
C GLU A 127 -0.14 17.75 -6.47
N ALA A 128 1.14 17.73 -6.88
CA ALA A 128 1.56 18.14 -8.22
C ALA A 128 0.98 17.25 -9.34
N ALA A 129 0.63 16.00 -9.03
CA ALA A 129 -0.05 15.09 -9.95
C ALA A 129 -1.59 15.26 -9.96
N GLY A 130 -2.14 16.15 -9.13
CA GLY A 130 -3.57 16.34 -8.95
C GLY A 130 -4.24 15.20 -8.16
N SER A 131 -3.47 14.42 -7.41
CA SER A 131 -3.99 13.29 -6.63
C SER A 131 -4.68 13.78 -5.35
N GLU A 132 -5.84 13.21 -5.03
CA GLU A 132 -6.48 13.40 -3.73
C GLU A 132 -5.82 12.51 -2.67
N ILE A 133 -5.52 13.06 -1.50
CA ILE A 133 -4.93 12.31 -0.38
C ILE A 133 -6.01 12.02 0.66
N LYS A 134 -6.22 10.73 0.97
CA LYS A 134 -7.17 10.25 1.97
C LYS A 134 -6.46 9.54 3.11
N PHE A 135 -6.98 9.71 4.32
CA PHE A 135 -6.49 9.05 5.53
C PHE A 135 -7.56 8.11 6.08
N ILE A 136 -7.16 6.88 6.39
CA ILE A 136 -8.02 5.89 7.04
C ILE A 136 -7.37 5.46 8.35
N LYS A 137 -8.05 5.72 9.48
CA LYS A 137 -7.61 5.20 10.78
C LYS A 137 -7.65 3.66 10.78
N PHE A 138 -6.60 3.05 11.31
CA PHE A 138 -6.58 1.60 11.49
C PHE A 138 -7.54 1.16 12.58
N VAL A 139 -8.00 -0.08 12.46
CA VAL A 139 -8.84 -0.71 13.49
C VAL A 139 -7.99 -1.01 14.72
N PRO A 140 -8.33 -0.49 15.91
CA PRO A 140 -7.56 -0.74 17.13
C PRO A 140 -7.41 -2.23 17.45
N GLY A 141 -6.26 -2.61 18.02
CA GLY A 141 -5.98 -3.97 18.48
C GLY A 141 -5.67 -4.99 17.38
N LEU A 142 -5.55 -4.56 16.12
CA LEU A 142 -5.23 -5.41 14.98
C LEU A 142 -3.93 -4.95 14.29
N SER A 143 -2.80 -5.44 14.79
CA SER A 143 -1.49 -5.28 14.16
C SER A 143 -0.71 -6.58 14.13
N THR A 144 0.22 -6.71 13.17
CA THR A 144 1.15 -7.86 13.16
C THR A 144 1.94 -7.96 14.47
N THR A 145 2.32 -6.83 15.07
CA THR A 145 3.06 -6.80 16.34
C THR A 145 2.23 -7.38 17.49
N ASP A 146 0.93 -7.08 17.53
CA ASP A 146 0.03 -7.61 18.55
C ASP A 146 -0.21 -9.11 18.37
N ILE A 147 -0.31 -9.58 17.12
CA ILE A 147 -0.39 -11.03 16.81
C ILE A 147 0.86 -11.74 17.32
N LEU A 148 2.05 -11.23 17.00
CA LEU A 148 3.30 -11.84 17.48
C LEU A 148 3.41 -11.82 19.00
N ARG A 149 2.99 -10.74 19.66
CA ARG A 149 2.98 -10.64 21.13
C ARG A 149 2.04 -11.68 21.76
N LYS A 150 0.91 -11.99 21.11
CA LYS A 150 -0.02 -13.04 21.56
C LYS A 150 0.61 -14.43 21.41
N ILE A 151 1.27 -14.70 20.29
CA ILE A 151 1.95 -15.98 20.03
C ILE A 151 3.11 -16.19 21.03
N SER A 152 3.94 -15.17 21.29
CA SER A 152 5.10 -15.30 22.19
C SER A 152 4.75 -15.44 23.68
N LYS A 153 3.48 -15.32 24.04
CA LYS A 153 2.99 -15.45 25.43
C LYS A 153 2.27 -16.77 25.68
N GLY A 154 2.04 -17.59 24.65
CA GLY A 154 1.51 -18.95 24.75
C GLY A 154 2.64 -19.96 24.56
#